data_AF-R1DGJ1-F1
#
_entry.id   AF-R1DGJ1-F1
#
_cell.length_a   1.000
_cell.length_b   1.000
_cell.length_c   1.000
_cell.angle_alpha   90.00
_cell.angle_beta   90.00
_cell.angle_gamma   90.00
#
_symmetry.space_group_name_H-M   'P 1'
#
loop_
_entity.id
_entity.type
_entity.pdbx_description
1 polymer ?
#
loop_
_entity_poly.entity_id
_entity_poly.type
_entity_poly.pdbx_seq_one_letter_code
_entity_poly.pdbx_strand_id
1 'polypeptide(L)'
;MFPTFPRPRAHSCWHRYSATTVGIQHSVADAAATLRLAVATASLHLAVAAASLRVALAAASLDLTVTAAAAIVERQLAIVERQIERQLAFVERQLERQLAIVERQLAIVERLAAAAAANGSLMHIIQRYALLEQRVDPAPLIAGWNRAVVALGLQGRRFGSAFALHTCSGVRLITSHHVLLDCGWDADSRPLIDVGVGASITYNSWPHRAEVLAHSPSPAGRRDAADHRAGYPKPFLDLAMLELVHGSLPSALEAGNDVQVGDQVVILGYGTQNYKHAAVQNTMYGSVACIERVDEKHGCRVIDIQGDILDGHSGGPIVSLRTRKVIAISVASHSVSQTGFVVGIDGLTCRVSNAVGGLHFGVPVTELATFFTALRFSPSF
;
A
#
# COMPACT_ATOMS: atom_id res chain seq x y z
N MET A 1 39.96 58.03 116.41
CA MET A 1 40.23 59.35 115.79
C MET A 1 40.03 59.18 114.29
N PHE A 2 38.92 59.68 113.76
CA PHE A 2 38.58 59.61 112.33
C PHE A 2 39.46 60.57 111.51
N PRO A 3 39.80 60.22 110.26
CA PRO A 3 39.81 61.18 109.19
C PRO A 3 38.63 60.90 108.26
N THR A 4 37.65 61.80 108.31
CA THR A 4 36.57 61.95 107.34
C THR A 4 37.16 62.32 105.97
N PHE A 5 37.15 61.38 105.03
CA PHE A 5 37.40 61.67 103.62
C PHE A 5 36.14 62.23 102.95
N PRO A 6 36.26 63.28 102.12
CA PRO A 6 35.12 63.90 101.46
C PRO A 6 34.56 62.96 100.38
N ARG A 7 33.25 62.71 100.44
CA ARG A 7 32.49 62.04 99.36
C ARG A 7 32.59 62.88 98.07
N PRO A 8 33.08 62.34 96.95
CA PRO A 8 32.97 63.02 95.67
C PRO A 8 31.50 63.03 95.21
N ARG A 9 31.00 64.23 94.90
CA ARG A 9 29.69 64.44 94.26
C ARG A 9 29.73 63.83 92.86
N ALA A 10 29.23 62.60 92.73
CA ALA A 10 29.13 61.86 91.48
C ALA A 10 27.75 62.00 90.83
N HIS A 11 27.27 63.21 90.52
CA HIS A 11 25.99 63.38 89.80
C HIS A 11 25.99 64.65 88.95
N SER A 12 26.52 64.58 87.71
CA SER A 12 26.16 65.51 86.61
C SER A 12 26.81 65.18 85.26
N CYS A 13 27.82 64.32 85.18
CA CYS A 13 28.52 64.03 83.91
C CYS A 13 27.89 62.92 83.04
N TRP A 14 26.94 62.14 83.55
CA TRP A 14 26.35 61.00 82.80
C TRP A 14 25.23 61.37 81.80
N HIS A 15 24.60 62.55 81.93
CA HIS A 15 23.52 62.97 81.01
C HIS A 15 24.01 63.57 79.68
N ARG A 16 25.29 63.95 79.58
CA ARG A 16 25.84 64.55 78.35
C ARG A 16 26.48 63.52 77.40
N TYR A 17 26.78 62.32 77.87
CA TYR A 17 27.21 61.20 77.02
C TYR A 17 26.03 60.43 76.39
N SER A 18 24.84 60.43 77.02
CA SER A 18 23.68 59.70 76.45
C SER A 18 23.08 60.40 75.23
N ALA A 19 23.06 61.73 75.18
CA ALA A 19 22.46 62.48 74.06
C ALA A 19 23.28 62.39 72.75
N THR A 20 24.61 62.43 72.83
CA THR A 20 25.49 62.25 71.65
C THR A 20 25.48 60.81 71.14
N THR A 21 25.36 59.83 72.04
CA THR A 21 25.31 58.41 71.65
C THR A 21 24.01 58.07 70.91
N VAL A 22 22.87 58.65 71.32
CA VAL A 22 21.57 58.48 70.63
C VAL A 22 21.58 59.15 69.25
N GLY A 23 22.18 60.34 69.11
CA GLY A 23 22.31 61.00 67.80
C GLY A 23 23.14 60.21 66.79
N ILE A 24 24.24 59.59 67.24
CA ILE A 24 25.08 58.73 66.40
C ILE A 24 24.33 57.44 66.04
N GLN A 25 23.59 56.84 66.97
CA GLN A 25 22.80 55.64 66.71
C GLN A 25 21.67 55.87 65.69
N HIS A 26 21.00 57.02 65.74
CA HIS A 26 19.97 57.37 64.76
C HIS A 26 20.57 57.61 63.37
N SER A 27 21.69 58.34 63.27
CA SER A 27 22.36 58.57 61.98
C SER A 27 22.88 57.27 61.35
N VAL A 28 23.41 56.34 62.16
CA VAL A 28 23.85 55.02 61.69
C VAL A 28 22.66 54.16 61.26
N ALA A 29 21.53 54.22 61.98
CA ALA A 29 20.31 53.51 61.60
C ALA A 29 19.72 54.03 60.29
N ASP A 30 19.69 55.35 60.11
CA ASP A 30 19.21 55.99 58.87
C ASP A 30 20.12 55.65 57.69
N ALA A 31 21.44 55.75 57.85
CA ALA A 31 22.41 55.37 56.82
C ALA A 31 22.29 53.88 56.44
N ALA A 32 22.09 53.00 57.42
CA ALA A 32 21.86 51.58 57.18
C ALA A 32 20.53 51.32 56.44
N ALA A 33 19.47 52.06 56.77
CA ALA A 33 18.19 51.98 56.07
C ALA A 33 18.30 52.45 54.62
N THR A 34 19.00 53.57 54.37
CA THR A 34 19.26 54.08 53.02
C THR A 34 20.09 53.08 52.20
N LEU A 35 21.12 52.48 52.80
CA LEU A 35 21.93 51.45 52.12
C LEU A 35 21.09 50.22 51.77
N ARG A 36 20.27 49.73 52.70
CA ARG A 36 19.36 48.59 52.44
C ARG A 36 18.38 48.89 51.33
N LEU A 37 17.80 50.09 51.31
CA LEU A 37 16.89 50.52 50.25
C LEU A 37 17.61 50.64 48.90
N ALA A 38 18.82 51.21 48.87
CA ALA A 38 19.62 51.31 47.65
C ALA A 38 19.99 49.93 47.09
N VAL A 39 20.40 48.99 47.95
CA VAL A 39 20.69 47.60 47.57
C VAL A 39 19.43 46.89 47.08
N ALA A 40 18.29 47.06 47.75
CA ALA A 40 17.02 46.48 47.32
C ALA A 40 16.59 47.01 45.94
N THR A 41 16.68 48.32 45.73
CA THR A 41 16.37 48.96 44.44
C THR A 41 17.31 48.49 43.33
N ALA A 42 18.62 48.41 43.60
CA ALA A 42 19.59 47.87 42.64
C ALA A 42 19.31 46.40 42.30
N SER A 43 18.94 45.58 43.29
CA SER A 43 18.58 44.18 43.07
C SER A 43 17.31 44.03 42.22
N LEU A 44 16.31 44.91 42.43
CA LEU A 44 15.10 44.94 41.63
C LEU A 44 15.39 45.34 40.18
N HIS A 45 16.21 46.37 39.97
CA HIS A 45 16.63 46.76 38.61
C HIS A 45 17.36 45.64 37.88
N LEU A 46 18.26 44.92 38.56
CA LEU A 46 18.95 43.77 37.98
C LEU A 46 17.98 42.64 37.63
N ALA A 47 17.01 42.35 38.51
CA ALA A 47 15.99 41.34 38.27
C ALA A 47 15.10 41.69 37.06
N VAL A 48 14.67 42.95 36.96
CA VAL A 48 13.89 43.44 35.81
C VAL A 48 14.71 43.38 34.53
N ALA A 49 15.97 43.83 34.54
CA ALA A 49 16.85 43.76 33.37
C ALA A 49 17.08 42.31 32.91
N ALA A 50 17.29 41.38 33.85
CA ALA A 50 17.42 39.96 33.54
C ALA A 50 16.12 39.36 32.96
N ALA A 51 14.95 39.75 33.48
CA ALA A 51 13.66 39.34 32.93
C ALA A 51 13.44 39.88 31.50
N SER A 52 13.73 41.16 31.27
CA SER A 52 13.64 41.78 29.94
C SER A 52 14.57 41.10 28.93
N LEU A 53 15.81 40.77 29.33
CA LEU A 53 16.75 40.04 28.47
C LEU A 53 16.22 38.64 28.11
N ARG A 54 15.65 37.90 29.06
CA ARG A 54 15.06 36.57 28.80
C ARG A 54 13.90 36.66 27.82
N VAL A 55 13.03 37.66 27.96
CA VAL A 55 11.91 37.88 27.03
C VAL A 55 12.42 38.24 25.63
N ALA A 56 13.41 39.14 25.53
CA ALA A 56 14.01 39.51 24.25
C ALA A 56 14.67 38.30 23.55
N LEU A 57 15.40 37.48 24.31
CA LEU A 57 16.03 36.26 23.79
C LEU A 57 14.98 35.24 23.32
N ALA A 58 13.90 35.04 24.08
CA ALA A 58 12.81 34.14 23.71
C ALA A 58 12.10 34.61 22.43
N ALA A 59 11.85 35.92 22.29
CA ALA A 59 11.26 36.50 21.09
C ALA A 59 12.18 36.32 19.86
N ALA A 60 13.48 36.58 20.00
CA ALA A 60 14.46 36.37 18.93
C ALA A 60 14.58 34.89 18.54
N SER A 61 14.54 33.97 19.51
CA SER A 61 14.53 32.53 19.25
C SER A 61 13.27 32.11 18.49
N LEU A 62 12.10 32.66 18.82
CA LEU A 62 10.86 32.37 18.12
C LEU A 62 10.91 32.86 16.66
N ASP A 63 11.41 34.08 16.43
CA ASP A 63 11.53 34.66 15.09
C ASP A 63 12.45 33.82 14.18
N LEU A 64 13.58 33.35 14.72
CA LEU A 64 14.47 32.43 14.00
C LEU A 64 13.79 31.10 13.67
N THR A 65 13.01 30.53 14.60
CA THR A 65 12.30 29.27 14.34
C THR A 65 11.20 29.42 13.29
N VAL A 66 10.48 30.54 13.30
CA VAL A 66 9.43 30.84 12.31
C VAL A 66 10.06 31.05 10.93
N THR A 67 11.16 31.79 10.85
CA THR A 67 11.90 32.02 9.59
C THR A 67 12.45 30.71 9.02
N ALA A 68 13.02 29.86 9.87
CA ALA A 68 13.50 28.54 9.45
C ALA A 68 12.35 27.63 8.98
N ALA A 69 11.22 27.63 9.68
CA ALA A 69 10.04 26.88 9.27
C ALA A 69 9.49 27.36 7.92
N ALA A 70 9.41 28.68 7.71
CA ALA A 70 8.97 29.26 6.44
C ALA A 70 9.87 28.83 5.28
N ALA A 71 11.20 28.87 5.46
CA ALA A 71 12.16 28.41 4.44
C ALA A 71 12.03 26.91 4.13
N ILE A 72 11.72 26.08 5.12
CA ILE A 72 11.45 24.65 4.91
C ILE A 72 10.17 24.45 4.09
N VAL A 73 9.10 25.19 4.41
CA VAL A 73 7.82 25.13 3.68
C VAL A 73 8.00 25.57 2.23
N GLU A 74 8.69 26.68 1.97
CA GLU A 74 8.99 27.14 0.60
C GLU A 74 9.77 26.09 -0.20
N ARG A 75 10.76 25.44 0.43
CA ARG A 75 11.52 24.36 -0.20
C ARG A 75 10.63 23.15 -0.51
N GLN A 76 9.74 22.78 0.41
CA GLN A 76 8.81 21.67 0.19
C GLN A 76 7.83 21.98 -0.95
N LEU A 77 7.31 23.21 -1.01
CA LEU A 77 6.44 23.66 -2.10
C LEU A 77 7.13 23.54 -3.46
N ALA A 78 8.37 24.02 -3.58
CA ALA A 78 9.15 23.92 -4.82
C ALA A 78 9.44 22.46 -5.25
N ILE A 79 9.57 21.52 -4.31
CA ILE A 79 9.72 20.10 -4.62
C ILE A 79 8.41 19.53 -5.16
N VAL A 80 7.28 19.88 -4.54
CA VAL A 80 5.95 19.44 -4.96
C VAL A 80 5.61 19.98 -6.35
N GLU A 81 5.87 21.25 -6.62
CA GLU A 81 5.66 21.86 -7.95
C GLU A 81 6.44 21.12 -9.04
N ARG A 82 7.74 20.85 -8.82
CA ARG A 82 8.56 20.07 -9.77
C ARG A 82 8.05 18.64 -9.96
N GLN A 83 7.48 18.03 -8.92
CA GLN A 83 6.89 16.70 -9.03
C GLN A 83 5.63 16.72 -9.89
N ILE A 84 4.77 17.72 -9.69
CA ILE A 84 3.55 17.93 -10.50
C ILE A 84 3.92 18.17 -11.97
N GLU A 85 4.89 19.04 -12.26
CA GLU A 85 5.37 19.29 -13.62
C GLU A 85 5.87 18.02 -14.31
N ARG A 86 6.63 17.17 -13.60
CA ARG A 86 7.09 15.88 -14.14
C ARG A 86 5.95 14.92 -14.42
N GLN A 87 4.95 14.86 -13.54
CA GLN A 87 3.79 14.00 -13.72
C GLN A 87 2.94 14.47 -14.90
N LEU A 88 2.73 15.77 -15.04
CA LEU A 88 2.02 16.36 -16.18
C LEU A 88 2.75 16.03 -17.50
N ALA A 89 4.06 16.25 -17.57
CA ALA A 89 4.86 15.95 -18.76
C ALA A 89 4.90 14.45 -19.10
N PHE A 90 4.70 13.56 -18.13
CA PHE A 90 4.55 12.13 -18.37
C PHE A 90 3.17 11.80 -18.97
N VAL A 91 2.11 12.39 -18.42
CA VAL A 91 0.73 12.20 -18.90
C VAL A 91 0.58 12.74 -20.33
N GLU A 92 1.12 13.92 -20.62
CA GLU A 92 1.14 14.49 -21.97
C GLU A 92 1.81 13.55 -22.97
N ARG A 93 3.00 13.03 -22.65
CA ARG A 93 3.69 12.04 -23.51
C ARG A 93 2.92 10.74 -23.69
N GLN A 94 2.21 10.28 -22.66
CA GLN A 94 1.33 9.11 -22.79
C GLN A 94 0.17 9.40 -23.73
N LEU A 95 -0.47 10.56 -23.60
CA LEU A 95 -1.57 10.98 -24.45
C LEU A 95 -1.14 11.13 -25.91
N GLU A 96 0.02 11.75 -26.16
CA GLU A 96 0.61 11.87 -27.51
C GLU A 96 0.87 10.49 -28.14
N ARG A 97 1.38 9.53 -27.36
CA ARG A 97 1.59 8.15 -27.85
C ARG A 97 0.26 7.46 -28.19
N GLN A 98 -0.76 7.63 -27.35
CA GLN A 98 -2.08 7.05 -27.61
C GLN A 98 -2.72 7.66 -28.85
N LEU A 99 -2.62 8.99 -29.01
CA LEU A 99 -3.10 9.68 -30.21
C LEU A 99 -2.40 9.16 -31.46
N ALA A 100 -1.07 9.02 -31.44
CA ALA A 100 -0.31 8.48 -32.56
C ALA A 100 -0.70 7.02 -32.93
N ILE A 101 -1.05 6.20 -31.94
CA ILE A 101 -1.57 4.84 -32.18
C ILE A 101 -2.94 4.92 -32.87
N VAL A 102 -3.84 5.76 -32.38
CA VAL A 102 -5.18 5.95 -32.96
C VAL A 102 -5.10 6.49 -34.39
N GLU A 103 -4.27 7.50 -34.64
CA GLU A 103 -4.05 8.04 -35.99
C GLU A 103 -3.51 6.98 -36.94
N ARG A 104 -2.56 6.15 -36.48
CA ARG A 104 -2.05 5.02 -37.27
C ARG A 104 -3.13 3.98 -37.56
N GLN A 105 -3.98 3.66 -36.59
CA GLN A 105 -5.10 2.74 -36.78
C GLN A 105 -6.12 3.29 -37.78
N LEU A 106 -6.47 4.57 -37.66
CA LEU A 106 -7.38 5.25 -38.58
C LEU A 106 -6.83 5.20 -40.01
N ALA A 107 -5.54 5.51 -40.21
CA ALA A 107 -4.90 5.45 -41.52
C ALA A 107 -4.91 4.03 -42.13
N ILE A 108 -4.81 2.98 -41.29
CA ILE A 108 -4.95 1.59 -41.75
C ILE A 108 -6.40 1.32 -42.18
N VAL A 109 -7.38 1.76 -41.40
CA VAL A 109 -8.81 1.58 -41.71
C VAL A 109 -9.16 2.29 -43.00
N GLU A 110 -8.72 3.53 -43.21
CA GLU A 110 -8.94 4.28 -44.45
C GLU A 110 -8.34 3.57 -45.67
N ARG A 111 -7.12 3.04 -45.55
CA ARG A 111 -6.48 2.26 -46.63
C ARG A 111 -7.25 0.98 -46.95
N LEU A 112 -7.74 0.28 -45.92
CA LEU A 112 -8.54 -0.92 -46.10
C LEU A 112 -9.89 -0.60 -46.75
N ALA A 113 -10.55 0.49 -46.34
CA ALA A 113 -11.79 0.96 -46.94
C ALA A 113 -11.60 1.32 -48.43
N ALA A 114 -10.54 2.03 -48.77
CA ALA A 114 -10.20 2.37 -50.15
C ALA A 114 -9.93 1.11 -51.01
N ALA A 115 -9.14 0.16 -50.50
CA ALA A 115 -8.88 -1.11 -51.18
C ALA A 115 -10.14 -1.97 -51.36
N ALA A 116 -11.03 -1.94 -50.37
CA ALA A 116 -12.29 -2.66 -50.39
C ALA A 116 -13.30 -2.07 -51.39
N ALA A 117 -13.33 -0.73 -51.52
CA ALA A 117 -14.11 -0.02 -52.52
C ALA A 117 -13.61 -0.33 -53.94
N ALA A 118 -12.28 -0.37 -54.15
CA ALA A 118 -11.68 -0.68 -55.45
C ALA A 118 -11.98 -2.11 -55.93
N ASN A 119 -12.10 -3.08 -55.01
CA ASN A 119 -12.28 -4.49 -55.32
C ASN A 119 -13.75 -4.97 -55.33
N GLY A 120 -14.74 -4.06 -55.18
CA GLY A 120 -16.17 -4.45 -55.10
C GLY A 120 -16.51 -5.35 -53.91
N SER A 121 -15.60 -5.49 -52.94
CA SER A 121 -15.63 -6.47 -51.85
C SER A 121 -15.87 -5.82 -50.47
N LEU A 122 -16.29 -4.56 -50.46
CA LEU A 122 -16.61 -3.81 -49.23
C LEU A 122 -17.63 -4.57 -48.37
N MET A 123 -18.63 -5.20 -48.99
CA MET A 123 -19.60 -6.03 -48.28
C MET A 123 -18.99 -7.31 -47.68
N HIS A 124 -17.99 -7.92 -48.32
CA HIS A 124 -17.35 -9.12 -47.79
C HIS A 124 -16.40 -8.80 -46.63
N ILE A 125 -15.77 -7.61 -46.63
CA ILE A 125 -14.93 -7.12 -45.54
C ILE A 125 -15.78 -6.61 -44.38
N ILE A 126 -16.88 -5.89 -44.66
CA ILE A 126 -17.87 -5.50 -43.64
C ILE A 126 -18.55 -6.74 -43.04
N GLN A 127 -18.90 -7.77 -43.83
CA GLN A 127 -19.37 -9.04 -43.28
C GLN A 127 -18.31 -9.75 -42.45
N ARG A 128 -17.03 -9.69 -42.82
CA ARG A 128 -15.93 -10.29 -42.02
C ARG A 128 -15.66 -9.51 -40.73
N TYR A 129 -15.78 -8.18 -40.76
CA TYR A 129 -15.66 -7.34 -39.57
C TYR A 129 -16.90 -7.42 -38.68
N ALA A 130 -18.11 -7.48 -39.26
CA ALA A 130 -19.34 -7.77 -38.53
C ALA A 130 -19.35 -9.20 -37.96
N LEU A 131 -18.67 -10.17 -38.59
CA LEU A 131 -18.40 -11.50 -38.02
C LEU A 131 -17.30 -11.47 -36.93
N LEU A 132 -16.40 -10.49 -36.96
CA LEU A 132 -15.40 -10.23 -35.92
C LEU A 132 -15.94 -9.36 -34.77
N GLU A 133 -16.99 -8.56 -34.98
CA GLU A 133 -17.75 -7.86 -33.94
C GLU A 133 -18.88 -8.73 -33.39
N GLN A 134 -19.46 -9.64 -34.21
CA GLN A 134 -20.16 -10.86 -33.76
C GLN A 134 -19.15 -11.93 -33.25
N ARG A 135 -17.99 -11.49 -32.76
CA ARG A 135 -17.16 -12.30 -31.86
C ARG A 135 -18.08 -12.80 -30.76
N VAL A 136 -18.30 -14.11 -30.79
CA VAL A 136 -18.87 -14.97 -29.74
C VAL A 136 -19.00 -14.18 -28.47
N ASP A 137 -20.24 -13.81 -28.12
CA ASP A 137 -20.55 -13.23 -26.82
C ASP A 137 -19.67 -13.96 -25.79
N PRO A 138 -18.72 -13.27 -25.14
CA PRO A 138 -17.80 -13.96 -24.27
C PRO A 138 -18.55 -14.50 -23.05
N ALA A 139 -19.81 -14.09 -22.80
CA ALA A 139 -20.61 -14.54 -21.68
C ALA A 139 -20.71 -16.09 -21.56
N PRO A 140 -21.07 -16.87 -22.59
CA PRO A 140 -21.04 -18.34 -22.50
C PRO A 140 -19.64 -18.93 -22.22
N LEU A 141 -18.57 -18.34 -22.75
CA LEU A 141 -17.20 -18.78 -22.46
C LEU A 141 -16.80 -18.45 -21.02
N ILE A 142 -17.07 -17.22 -20.59
CA ILE A 142 -16.85 -16.73 -19.23
C ILE A 142 -17.67 -17.54 -18.24
N ALA A 143 -18.93 -17.87 -18.54
CA ALA A 143 -19.76 -18.75 -17.71
C ALA A 143 -19.15 -20.17 -17.61
N GLY A 144 -18.57 -20.68 -18.70
CA GLY A 144 -17.79 -21.92 -18.71
C GLY A 144 -16.57 -21.84 -17.78
N TRP A 145 -15.74 -20.81 -17.93
CA TRP A 145 -14.55 -20.62 -17.11
C TRP A 145 -14.87 -20.29 -15.65
N ASN A 146 -15.96 -19.60 -15.40
CA ASN A 146 -16.43 -19.28 -14.06
C ASN A 146 -16.74 -20.54 -13.25
N ARG A 147 -17.21 -21.61 -13.90
CA ARG A 147 -17.40 -22.92 -13.26
C ARG A 147 -16.08 -23.60 -12.89
N ALA A 148 -14.97 -23.24 -13.53
CA ALA A 148 -13.64 -23.78 -13.24
C ALA A 148 -12.92 -23.08 -12.08
N VAL A 149 -13.39 -21.89 -11.68
CA VAL A 149 -12.83 -21.11 -10.57
C VAL A 149 -13.61 -21.39 -9.29
N VAL A 150 -12.89 -21.80 -8.26
CA VAL A 150 -13.40 -22.14 -6.94
C VAL A 150 -13.01 -21.06 -5.93
N ALA A 151 -13.91 -20.77 -5.00
CA ALA A 151 -13.61 -19.92 -3.86
C ALA A 151 -12.88 -20.75 -2.79
N LEU A 152 -11.88 -20.14 -2.14
CA LEU A 152 -11.22 -20.70 -0.96
C LEU A 152 -11.61 -19.92 0.30
N GLY A 153 -11.83 -20.65 1.40
CA GLY A 153 -12.25 -20.06 2.67
C GLY A 153 -12.07 -20.95 3.89
N LEU A 154 -12.30 -20.37 5.08
CA LEU A 154 -12.52 -21.08 6.34
C LEU A 154 -13.87 -20.69 6.92
N GLN A 155 -14.68 -21.66 7.34
CA GLN A 155 -15.84 -21.45 8.24
C GLN A 155 -16.70 -20.23 7.85
N GLY A 156 -16.99 -20.11 6.54
CA GLY A 156 -17.83 -19.05 5.99
C GLY A 156 -17.21 -17.66 5.89
N ARG A 157 -15.89 -17.55 6.01
CA ARG A 157 -15.10 -16.42 5.51
C ARG A 157 -14.34 -16.88 4.26
N ARG A 158 -14.41 -16.10 3.19
CA ARG A 158 -13.72 -16.37 1.91
C ARG A 158 -12.54 -15.42 1.80
N PHE A 159 -11.39 -15.95 1.38
CA PHE A 159 -10.12 -15.22 1.39
C PHE A 159 -9.48 -15.11 0.01
N GLY A 160 -9.87 -15.96 -0.96
CA GLY A 160 -9.33 -15.86 -2.32
C GLY A 160 -9.90 -16.85 -3.31
N SER A 161 -9.21 -16.98 -4.44
CA SER A 161 -9.62 -17.81 -5.57
C SER A 161 -8.63 -18.94 -5.82
N ALA A 162 -9.13 -20.08 -6.28
CA ALA A 162 -8.33 -21.12 -6.89
C ALA A 162 -8.99 -21.58 -8.18
N PHE A 163 -8.28 -22.32 -9.02
CA PHE A 163 -8.89 -22.91 -10.21
C PHE A 163 -8.27 -24.25 -10.56
N ALA A 164 -9.05 -25.07 -11.25
CA ALA A 164 -8.62 -26.37 -11.73
C ALA A 164 -7.77 -26.22 -13.00
N LEU A 165 -6.54 -26.71 -12.96
CA LEU A 165 -5.61 -26.70 -14.07
C LEU A 165 -5.24 -28.13 -14.47
N HIS A 166 -5.26 -28.41 -15.78
CA HIS A 166 -4.71 -29.65 -16.32
C HIS A 166 -3.19 -29.62 -16.25
N THR A 167 -2.60 -30.52 -15.46
CA THR A 167 -1.16 -30.76 -15.40
C THR A 167 -0.82 -32.10 -16.04
N CYS A 168 0.46 -32.35 -16.31
CA CYS A 168 0.93 -33.65 -16.81
C CYS A 168 0.63 -34.83 -15.87
N SER A 169 0.39 -34.56 -14.58
CA SER A 169 0.03 -35.55 -13.55
C SER A 169 -1.47 -35.64 -13.23
N GLY A 170 -2.32 -34.98 -14.02
CA GLY A 170 -3.75 -34.89 -13.76
C GLY A 170 -4.21 -33.48 -13.39
N VAL A 171 -5.43 -33.36 -12.88
CA VAL A 171 -6.03 -32.07 -12.57
C VAL A 171 -5.66 -31.65 -11.14
N ARG A 172 -5.14 -30.43 -10.98
CA ARG A 172 -4.75 -29.86 -9.69
C ARG A 172 -5.43 -28.52 -9.48
N LEU A 173 -5.67 -28.14 -8.22
CA LEU A 173 -6.13 -26.79 -7.88
C LEU A 173 -4.93 -25.90 -7.65
N ILE A 174 -4.92 -24.73 -8.26
CA ILE A 174 -3.84 -23.76 -8.10
C ILE A 174 -4.40 -22.47 -7.50
N THR A 175 -3.68 -21.88 -6.56
CA THR A 175 -4.01 -20.62 -5.90
C THR A 175 -2.75 -19.83 -5.53
N SER A 176 -2.90 -18.65 -4.94
CA SER A 176 -1.80 -17.88 -4.37
C SER A 176 -1.51 -18.33 -2.93
N HIS A 177 -0.26 -18.26 -2.49
CA HIS A 177 0.12 -18.72 -1.16
C HIS A 177 -0.44 -17.84 -0.03
N HIS A 178 -0.48 -16.51 -0.19
CA HIS A 178 -1.09 -15.64 0.84
C HIS A 178 -2.57 -15.95 1.07
N VAL A 179 -3.28 -16.45 0.06
CA VAL A 179 -4.67 -16.93 0.24
C VAL A 179 -4.70 -18.05 1.28
N LEU A 180 -3.68 -18.90 1.35
CA LEU A 180 -3.57 -19.96 2.36
C LEU A 180 -3.26 -19.40 3.75
N LEU A 181 -2.36 -18.41 3.83
CA LEU A 181 -2.03 -17.74 5.09
C LEU A 181 -3.26 -17.04 5.68
N ASP A 182 -4.03 -16.33 4.86
CA ASP A 182 -5.26 -15.67 5.29
C ASP A 182 -6.35 -16.68 5.69
N CYS A 183 -6.30 -17.89 5.12
CA CYS A 183 -7.08 -19.05 5.55
C CYS A 183 -6.50 -19.74 6.81
N GLY A 184 -5.60 -19.12 7.58
CA GLY A 184 -5.13 -19.65 8.87
C GLY A 184 -4.40 -21.00 8.79
N TRP A 185 -3.82 -21.34 7.63
CA TRP A 185 -3.11 -22.60 7.42
C TRP A 185 -1.85 -22.75 8.31
N ASP A 186 -1.31 -21.63 8.82
CA ASP A 186 -0.09 -21.61 9.63
C ASP A 186 -0.29 -21.96 11.12
N ALA A 187 -1.46 -21.71 11.68
CA ALA A 187 -1.65 -21.73 13.14
C ALA A 187 -1.68 -23.15 13.75
N ASP A 188 -2.17 -24.14 12.99
CA ASP A 188 -2.38 -25.51 13.50
C ASP A 188 -1.73 -26.60 12.63
N SER A 189 -1.02 -26.25 11.56
CA SER A 189 -0.38 -27.19 10.61
C SER A 189 -1.31 -28.27 10.04
N ARG A 190 -2.64 -28.05 10.06
CA ARG A 190 -3.62 -28.98 9.48
C ARG A 190 -3.99 -28.51 8.07
N PRO A 191 -3.82 -29.36 7.04
CA PRO A 191 -3.80 -28.95 5.63
C PRO A 191 -5.17 -28.70 4.99
N LEU A 192 -6.25 -28.53 5.76
CA LEU A 192 -7.61 -28.60 5.21
C LEU A 192 -8.20 -27.21 4.97
N ILE A 193 -8.44 -26.90 3.70
CA ILE A 193 -9.13 -25.69 3.24
C ILE A 193 -10.50 -26.09 2.69
N ASP A 194 -11.53 -25.31 3.03
CA ASP A 194 -12.86 -25.48 2.46
C ASP A 194 -12.89 -24.88 1.04
N VAL A 195 -13.30 -25.68 0.05
CA VAL A 195 -13.38 -25.29 -1.36
C VAL A 195 -14.84 -25.18 -1.79
N GLY A 196 -15.15 -24.30 -2.76
CA GLY A 196 -16.53 -24.10 -3.21
C GLY A 196 -16.70 -23.55 -4.64
N VAL A 197 -17.77 -23.91 -5.37
CA VAL A 197 -18.14 -23.33 -6.68
C VAL A 197 -19.39 -22.44 -6.63
N GLY A 198 -19.29 -21.17 -7.04
CA GLY A 198 -20.41 -20.36 -7.57
C GLY A 198 -21.51 -19.90 -6.60
N ALA A 199 -22.39 -19.01 -7.07
CA ALA A 199 -23.14 -17.97 -6.34
C ALA A 199 -24.09 -18.35 -5.17
N SER A 200 -24.19 -19.63 -4.77
CA SER A 200 -25.06 -20.07 -3.68
C SER A 200 -24.44 -21.24 -2.92
N ILE A 201 -23.17 -21.10 -2.52
CA ILE A 201 -22.65 -21.94 -1.43
C ILE A 201 -23.26 -21.41 -0.14
N THR A 202 -24.50 -21.82 0.10
CA THR A 202 -25.07 -21.85 1.45
C THR A 202 -24.05 -22.54 2.35
N TYR A 203 -23.92 -22.04 3.58
CA TYR A 203 -22.84 -22.23 4.54
C TYR A 203 -22.39 -23.68 4.86
N ASN A 204 -22.89 -24.72 4.18
CA ASN A 204 -22.62 -26.14 4.40
C ASN A 204 -22.67 -27.04 3.12
N SER A 205 -22.73 -26.51 1.89
CA SER A 205 -23.15 -27.31 0.72
C SER A 205 -22.03 -27.87 -0.19
N TRP A 206 -20.77 -27.53 0.03
CA TRP A 206 -19.65 -28.19 -0.66
C TRP A 206 -18.79 -28.99 0.35
N PRO A 207 -18.81 -30.33 0.30
CA PRO A 207 -18.08 -31.19 1.23
C PRO A 207 -16.62 -31.43 0.81
N HIS A 208 -16.12 -30.68 -0.17
CA HIS A 208 -14.82 -30.96 -0.79
C HIS A 208 -13.71 -30.29 0.00
N ARG A 209 -12.78 -31.13 0.47
CA ARG A 209 -11.56 -30.74 1.17
C ARG A 209 -10.40 -30.78 0.21
N ALA A 210 -9.50 -29.79 0.31
CA ALA A 210 -8.24 -29.82 -0.39
C ALA A 210 -7.07 -29.91 0.59
N GLU A 211 -6.03 -30.64 0.21
CA GLU A 211 -4.74 -30.71 0.88
C GLU A 211 -3.71 -29.90 0.12
N VAL A 212 -2.86 -29.16 0.84
CA VAL A 212 -1.74 -28.42 0.26
C VAL A 212 -0.64 -29.41 -0.10
N LEU A 213 -0.40 -29.59 -1.40
CA LEU A 213 0.67 -30.46 -1.90
C LEU A 213 2.02 -29.75 -1.89
N ALA A 214 2.00 -28.46 -2.23
CA ALA A 214 3.18 -27.64 -2.27
C ALA A 214 2.80 -26.17 -2.23
N HIS A 215 3.67 -25.34 -1.68
CA HIS A 215 3.55 -23.89 -1.73
C HIS A 215 4.93 -23.28 -1.85
N SER A 216 4.99 -22.05 -2.33
CA SER A 216 6.16 -21.22 -2.18
C SER A 216 5.80 -19.96 -1.39
N PRO A 217 6.57 -19.63 -0.35
CA PRO A 217 6.24 -18.50 0.50
C PRO A 217 6.44 -17.18 -0.26
N SER A 218 5.56 -16.22 -0.02
CA SER A 218 5.69 -14.84 -0.54
C SER A 218 6.68 -14.06 0.34
N PRO A 219 7.50 -13.16 -0.23
CA PRO A 219 8.38 -12.36 0.59
C PRO A 219 7.60 -11.37 1.47
N ALA A 220 7.48 -11.68 2.76
CA ALA A 220 6.81 -10.83 3.72
C ALA A 220 7.46 -9.43 3.80
N GLY A 221 6.61 -8.40 3.69
CA GLY A 221 6.96 -7.00 3.91
C GLY A 221 6.86 -6.55 5.37
N ARG A 222 6.60 -7.45 6.33
CA ARG A 222 6.59 -7.11 7.76
C ARG A 222 8.02 -7.12 8.28
N ARG A 223 8.53 -5.93 8.68
CA ARG A 223 9.89 -5.72 9.19
C ARG A 223 10.22 -6.50 10.48
N ASP A 224 9.21 -6.97 11.21
CA ASP A 224 9.40 -7.43 12.60
C ASP A 224 8.99 -8.89 12.85
N ALA A 225 8.44 -9.59 11.86
CA ALA A 225 8.16 -11.03 11.99
C ALA A 225 9.40 -11.81 11.55
N ALA A 226 9.88 -12.73 12.40
CA ALA A 226 10.94 -13.66 12.03
C ALA A 226 10.60 -14.26 10.68
N ASP A 227 11.52 -14.13 9.74
CA ASP A 227 11.27 -14.52 8.38
C ASP A 227 11.12 -16.06 8.33
N HIS A 228 9.88 -16.54 8.26
CA HIS A 228 9.57 -17.96 8.08
C HIS A 228 10.18 -18.53 6.78
N ARG A 229 10.81 -17.67 5.95
CA ARG A 229 11.50 -17.99 4.70
C ARG A 229 12.99 -18.29 4.84
N ALA A 230 13.61 -18.16 6.03
CA ALA A 230 15.05 -18.39 6.24
C ALA A 230 15.44 -19.87 6.06
N GLY A 231 15.52 -20.33 4.80
CA GLY A 231 15.85 -21.71 4.43
C GLY A 231 15.37 -22.15 3.05
N TYR A 232 14.46 -21.40 2.39
CA TYR A 232 13.90 -21.80 1.11
C TYR A 232 14.70 -21.24 -0.08
N PRO A 233 15.03 -22.06 -1.10
CA PRO A 233 15.69 -21.59 -2.31
C PRO A 233 14.75 -20.69 -3.12
N LYS A 234 15.27 -19.54 -3.59
CA LYS A 234 14.58 -18.69 -4.58
C LYS A 234 14.29 -19.49 -5.87
N PRO A 235 13.20 -19.20 -6.61
CA PRO A 235 12.29 -18.06 -6.48
C PRO A 235 11.13 -18.24 -5.47
N PHE A 236 10.66 -17.12 -4.92
CA PHE A 236 9.52 -17.04 -4.00
C PHE A 236 8.25 -16.74 -4.79
N LEU A 237 7.75 -17.75 -5.47
CA LEU A 237 6.46 -17.68 -6.15
C LEU A 237 5.34 -17.71 -5.11
N ASP A 238 4.54 -16.65 -4.99
CA ASP A 238 3.40 -16.58 -4.07
C ASP A 238 2.26 -17.49 -4.55
N LEU A 239 2.51 -18.80 -4.59
CA LEU A 239 1.68 -19.82 -5.22
C LEU A 239 1.57 -21.04 -4.33
N ALA A 240 0.42 -21.71 -4.42
CA ALA A 240 0.18 -23.00 -3.81
C ALA A 240 -0.59 -23.93 -4.74
N MET A 241 -0.28 -25.22 -4.62
CA MET A 241 -0.95 -26.30 -5.32
C MET A 241 -1.69 -27.17 -4.31
N LEU A 242 -2.95 -27.44 -4.61
CA LEU A 242 -3.85 -28.21 -3.79
C LEU A 242 -4.33 -29.46 -4.53
N GLU A 243 -4.54 -30.53 -3.77
CA GLU A 243 -5.19 -31.76 -4.21
C GLU A 243 -6.52 -31.93 -3.49
N LEU A 244 -7.59 -32.17 -4.24
CA LEU A 244 -8.88 -32.49 -3.62
C LEU A 244 -8.82 -33.90 -3.03
N VAL A 245 -9.10 -34.01 -1.74
CA VAL A 245 -9.17 -35.29 -1.00
C VAL A 245 -10.36 -36.10 -1.50
N HIS A 246 -11.49 -35.42 -1.76
CA HIS A 246 -12.73 -36.03 -2.25
C HIS A 246 -13.38 -35.12 -3.29
N GLY A 247 -13.88 -35.70 -4.39
CA GLY A 247 -14.62 -34.99 -5.44
C GLY A 247 -13.93 -35.00 -6.80
N SER A 248 -14.70 -34.64 -7.84
CA SER A 248 -14.16 -34.37 -9.18
C SER A 248 -13.98 -32.87 -9.35
N LEU A 249 -12.84 -32.46 -9.89
CA LEU A 249 -12.64 -31.06 -10.27
C LEU A 249 -13.61 -30.66 -11.39
N PRO A 250 -14.06 -29.39 -11.42
CA PRO A 250 -14.76 -28.86 -12.58
C PRO A 250 -13.88 -28.96 -13.83
N SER A 251 -14.48 -28.76 -15.01
CA SER A 251 -13.76 -28.71 -16.28
C SER A 251 -12.52 -27.85 -16.16
N ALA A 252 -11.35 -28.49 -16.27
CA ALA A 252 -10.10 -27.81 -16.06
C ALA A 252 -9.73 -26.98 -17.29
N LEU A 253 -9.11 -25.84 -17.01
CA LEU A 253 -8.68 -24.93 -18.05
C LEU A 253 -7.38 -25.43 -18.68
N GLU A 254 -7.23 -25.20 -19.97
CA GLU A 254 -5.98 -25.48 -20.68
C GLU A 254 -4.98 -24.34 -20.48
N ALA A 255 -3.72 -24.69 -20.16
CA ALA A 255 -2.62 -23.74 -20.15
C ALA A 255 -2.17 -23.38 -21.57
N GLY A 256 -1.78 -22.13 -21.78
CA GLY A 256 -1.25 -21.63 -23.06
C GLY A 256 -0.05 -20.71 -22.85
N ASN A 257 0.93 -20.83 -23.76
CA ASN A 257 2.17 -20.04 -23.71
C ASN A 257 2.24 -18.97 -24.82
N ASP A 258 1.27 -18.96 -25.73
CA ASP A 258 1.18 -17.97 -26.79
C ASP A 258 0.43 -16.74 -26.27
N VAL A 259 1.17 -15.88 -25.57
CA VAL A 259 0.71 -14.57 -25.10
C VAL A 259 1.47 -13.47 -25.82
N GLN A 260 0.78 -12.40 -26.22
CA GLN A 260 1.35 -11.24 -26.89
C GLN A 260 0.97 -9.94 -26.19
N VAL A 261 1.86 -8.94 -26.22
CA VAL A 261 1.53 -7.60 -25.73
C VAL A 261 0.34 -7.06 -26.52
N GLY A 262 -0.67 -6.53 -25.81
CA GLY A 262 -1.94 -6.10 -26.35
C GLY A 262 -3.03 -7.17 -26.37
N ASP A 263 -2.72 -8.44 -26.05
CA ASP A 263 -3.74 -9.48 -25.90
C ASP A 263 -4.77 -9.07 -24.85
N GLN A 264 -6.05 -9.16 -25.22
CA GLN A 264 -7.15 -8.95 -24.29
C GLN A 264 -7.30 -10.15 -23.39
N VAL A 265 -7.41 -9.91 -22.08
CA VAL A 265 -7.46 -10.94 -21.06
C VAL A 265 -8.69 -10.79 -20.18
N VAL A 266 -9.12 -11.92 -19.64
CA VAL A 266 -10.12 -12.00 -18.59
C VAL A 266 -9.45 -12.50 -17.33
N ILE A 267 -9.71 -11.81 -16.23
CA ILE A 267 -9.18 -12.11 -14.91
C ILE A 267 -10.36 -12.60 -14.09
N LEU A 268 -10.30 -13.87 -13.69
CA LEU A 268 -11.40 -14.53 -13.01
C LEU A 268 -11.08 -14.68 -11.54
N GLY A 269 -12.01 -14.30 -10.67
CA GLY A 269 -11.85 -14.53 -9.25
C GLY A 269 -13.06 -14.13 -8.44
N TYR A 270 -12.96 -14.33 -7.14
CA TYR A 270 -13.97 -13.96 -6.16
C TYR A 270 -13.57 -12.65 -5.50
N GLY A 271 -13.86 -11.54 -6.19
CA GLY A 271 -13.53 -10.21 -5.71
C GLY A 271 -14.25 -9.85 -4.40
N THR A 272 -13.53 -9.28 -3.44
CA THR A 272 -14.11 -8.74 -2.20
C THR A 272 -14.35 -7.25 -2.36
N GLN A 273 -15.42 -6.85 -3.07
CA GLN A 273 -15.83 -5.44 -3.07
C GLN A 273 -16.44 -5.00 -1.72
N ASN A 274 -16.77 -5.95 -0.84
CA ASN A 274 -17.33 -5.65 0.48
C ASN A 274 -16.96 -6.74 1.51
N TYR A 275 -16.12 -6.45 2.49
CA TYR A 275 -15.67 -7.40 3.53
C TYR A 275 -16.82 -8.05 4.34
N LYS A 276 -18.03 -7.50 4.27
CA LYS A 276 -19.23 -7.98 4.97
C LYS A 276 -20.18 -8.83 4.13
N HIS A 277 -20.00 -8.88 2.81
CA HIS A 277 -20.83 -9.69 1.91
C HIS A 277 -19.92 -10.57 1.05
N ALA A 278 -20.02 -11.88 1.27
CA ALA A 278 -19.20 -12.88 0.61
C ALA A 278 -19.32 -12.79 -0.93
N ALA A 279 -18.19 -12.47 -1.58
CA ALA A 279 -17.71 -13.01 -2.84
C ALA A 279 -18.75 -13.30 -3.93
N VAL A 280 -19.13 -12.23 -4.63
CA VAL A 280 -19.62 -12.37 -6.01
C VAL A 280 -18.42 -12.69 -6.88
N GLN A 281 -18.55 -13.71 -7.71
CA GLN A 281 -17.56 -13.99 -8.74
C GLN A 281 -17.51 -12.79 -9.68
N ASN A 282 -16.38 -12.11 -9.71
CA ASN A 282 -16.16 -10.94 -10.54
C ASN A 282 -15.26 -11.33 -11.70
N THR A 283 -15.61 -10.79 -12.86
CA THR A 283 -14.87 -10.96 -14.10
C THR A 283 -14.31 -9.58 -14.44
N MET A 284 -13.00 -9.43 -14.34
CA MET A 284 -12.31 -8.21 -14.74
C MET A 284 -11.69 -8.40 -16.12
N TYR A 285 -11.60 -7.30 -16.85
CA TYR A 285 -10.97 -7.27 -18.17
C TYR A 285 -9.69 -6.47 -18.08
N GLY A 286 -8.71 -6.88 -18.88
CA GLY A 286 -7.45 -6.16 -19.00
C GLY A 286 -6.77 -6.45 -20.32
N SER A 287 -5.58 -5.90 -20.47
CA SER A 287 -4.70 -6.15 -21.60
C SER A 287 -3.28 -6.45 -21.13
N VAL A 288 -2.59 -7.33 -21.83
CA VAL A 288 -1.19 -7.63 -21.56
C VAL A 288 -0.34 -6.41 -21.92
N ALA A 289 0.27 -5.78 -20.92
CA ALA A 289 1.12 -4.60 -21.10
C ALA A 289 2.59 -4.97 -21.34
N CYS A 290 3.09 -5.99 -20.63
CA CYS A 290 4.46 -6.47 -20.75
C CYS A 290 4.50 -7.98 -20.55
N ILE A 291 5.41 -8.64 -21.27
CA ILE A 291 5.70 -10.07 -21.13
C ILE A 291 7.15 -10.19 -20.68
N GLU A 292 7.41 -11.13 -19.76
CA GLU A 292 8.76 -11.49 -19.29
C GLU A 292 9.50 -10.42 -18.46
N ARG A 293 8.78 -9.49 -17.81
CA ARG A 293 9.41 -8.66 -16.77
C ARG A 293 9.87 -9.58 -15.63
N VAL A 294 11.12 -9.45 -15.18
CA VAL A 294 11.56 -10.13 -13.95
C VAL A 294 11.13 -9.29 -12.76
N ASP A 295 10.31 -9.85 -11.90
CA ASP A 295 9.93 -9.20 -10.66
C ASP A 295 11.01 -9.45 -9.61
N GLU A 296 11.73 -8.40 -9.20
CA GLU A 296 12.85 -8.53 -8.26
C GLU A 296 12.43 -9.08 -6.89
N LYS A 297 11.19 -8.79 -6.48
CA LYS A 297 10.64 -9.26 -5.21
C LYS A 297 10.42 -10.78 -5.25
N HIS A 298 9.76 -11.29 -6.29
CA HIS A 298 9.44 -12.72 -6.40
C HIS A 298 10.58 -13.54 -7.03
N GLY A 299 11.50 -12.89 -7.75
CA GLY A 299 12.61 -13.53 -8.45
C GLY A 299 12.17 -14.35 -9.66
N CYS A 300 11.00 -14.08 -10.23
CA CYS A 300 10.42 -14.82 -11.35
C CYS A 300 10.02 -13.90 -12.50
N ARG A 301 9.79 -14.47 -13.68
CA ARG A 301 9.14 -13.74 -14.77
C ARG A 301 7.67 -13.52 -14.45
N VAL A 302 7.17 -12.34 -14.78
CA VAL A 302 5.77 -11.94 -14.64
C VAL A 302 5.22 -11.37 -15.95
N ILE A 303 3.91 -11.44 -16.10
CA ILE A 303 3.16 -10.74 -17.16
C ILE A 303 2.51 -9.53 -16.52
N ASP A 304 2.82 -8.33 -16.99
CA ASP A 304 2.13 -7.13 -16.51
C ASP A 304 0.80 -6.98 -17.26
N ILE A 305 -0.26 -6.76 -16.51
CA ILE A 305 -1.63 -6.59 -17.00
C ILE A 305 -2.10 -5.18 -16.67
N GLN A 306 -2.49 -4.44 -17.70
CA GLN A 306 -3.20 -3.19 -17.57
C GLN A 306 -4.70 -3.48 -17.49
N GLY A 307 -5.26 -3.36 -16.30
CA GLY A 307 -6.65 -3.66 -15.99
C GLY A 307 -6.87 -3.50 -14.49
N ASP A 308 -8.03 -3.85 -13.98
CA ASP A 308 -8.26 -3.83 -12.53
C ASP A 308 -8.19 -5.25 -11.98
N ILE A 309 -7.33 -5.47 -10.98
CA ILE A 309 -7.33 -6.67 -10.15
C ILE A 309 -7.69 -6.25 -8.73
N LEU A 310 -8.88 -6.65 -8.30
CA LEU A 310 -9.37 -6.36 -6.94
C LEU A 310 -8.90 -7.44 -5.97
N ASP A 311 -8.90 -7.11 -4.68
CA ASP A 311 -8.76 -8.09 -3.59
C ASP A 311 -9.69 -9.29 -3.83
N GLY A 312 -9.19 -10.50 -3.60
CA GLY A 312 -9.91 -11.76 -3.86
C GLY A 312 -9.76 -12.34 -5.27
N HIS A 313 -9.26 -11.58 -6.26
CA HIS A 313 -8.84 -12.15 -7.55
C HIS A 313 -7.51 -12.88 -7.50
N SER A 314 -6.76 -12.76 -6.40
CA SER A 314 -5.51 -13.47 -6.28
C SER A 314 -5.72 -14.98 -6.19
N GLY A 315 -4.84 -15.72 -6.87
CA GLY A 315 -4.94 -17.15 -7.10
C GLY A 315 -5.87 -17.51 -8.25
N GLY A 316 -6.61 -16.53 -8.80
CA GLY A 316 -7.49 -16.70 -9.94
C GLY A 316 -6.74 -16.79 -11.28
N PRO A 317 -7.31 -17.44 -12.30
CA PRO A 317 -6.68 -17.56 -13.61
C PRO A 317 -6.84 -16.27 -14.42
N ILE A 318 -5.80 -15.97 -15.19
CA ILE A 318 -5.83 -14.96 -16.26
C ILE A 318 -5.91 -15.72 -17.59
N VAL A 319 -6.98 -15.48 -18.33
CA VAL A 319 -7.32 -16.20 -19.56
C VAL A 319 -7.21 -15.26 -20.75
N SER A 320 -6.46 -15.65 -21.78
CA SER A 320 -6.43 -14.89 -23.03
C SER A 320 -7.73 -15.09 -23.81
N LEU A 321 -8.38 -13.99 -24.19
CA LEU A 321 -9.57 -14.06 -25.05
C LEU A 321 -9.22 -14.56 -26.46
N ARG A 322 -7.98 -14.37 -26.90
CA ARG A 322 -7.49 -14.82 -28.21
C ARG A 322 -7.32 -16.34 -28.24
N THR A 323 -6.59 -16.89 -27.28
CA THR A 323 -6.24 -18.31 -27.28
C THR A 323 -7.22 -19.18 -26.50
N ARG A 324 -8.08 -18.57 -25.67
CA ARG A 324 -9.01 -19.24 -24.74
C ARG A 324 -8.30 -20.14 -23.71
N LYS A 325 -7.04 -19.83 -23.43
CA LYS A 325 -6.16 -20.59 -22.53
C LYS A 325 -5.74 -19.73 -21.33
N VAL A 326 -5.48 -20.39 -20.21
CA VAL A 326 -4.85 -19.76 -19.04
C VAL A 326 -3.42 -19.41 -19.40
N ILE A 327 -3.09 -18.14 -19.33
CA ILE A 327 -1.76 -17.63 -19.64
C ILE A 327 -0.96 -17.30 -18.38
N ALA A 328 -1.67 -16.97 -17.29
CA ALA A 328 -1.04 -16.63 -16.01
C ALA A 328 -2.00 -16.85 -14.82
N ILE A 329 -1.44 -16.82 -13.62
CA ILE A 329 -2.17 -16.78 -12.35
C ILE A 329 -2.07 -15.36 -11.80
N SER A 330 -3.21 -14.79 -11.44
CA SER A 330 -3.29 -13.48 -10.80
C SER A 330 -2.63 -13.53 -9.42
N VAL A 331 -1.58 -12.74 -9.22
CA VAL A 331 -0.97 -12.55 -7.90
C VAL A 331 -1.37 -11.16 -7.42
N ALA A 332 -1.71 -11.05 -6.13
CA ALA A 332 -2.06 -9.77 -5.53
C ALA A 332 -0.89 -8.80 -5.74
N SER A 333 -1.08 -7.85 -6.65
CA SER A 333 -0.16 -6.73 -6.78
C SER A 333 -0.32 -5.93 -5.49
N HIS A 334 0.72 -5.91 -4.65
CA HIS A 334 0.92 -4.76 -3.80
C HIS A 334 1.05 -3.60 -4.76
N SER A 335 -0.05 -2.90 -5.01
CA SER A 335 0.02 -1.62 -5.67
C SER A 335 1.07 -0.85 -4.89
N VAL A 336 2.16 -0.49 -5.56
CA VAL A 336 2.88 0.71 -5.18
C VAL A 336 1.78 1.74 -5.24
N SER A 337 1.22 2.06 -4.08
CA SER A 337 0.01 2.86 -3.96
C SER A 337 0.17 4.03 -4.89
N GLN A 338 -0.54 4.04 -6.02
CA GLN A 338 -0.73 5.28 -6.72
C GLN A 338 -1.55 6.09 -5.72
N THR A 339 -0.87 7.03 -5.08
CA THR A 339 -1.42 7.90 -4.04
C THR A 339 -2.72 8.47 -4.57
N GLY A 340 -3.84 8.00 -4.01
CA GLY A 340 -5.13 8.62 -4.29
C GLY A 340 -5.07 10.05 -3.80
N PHE A 341 -5.24 11.01 -4.71
CA PHE A 341 -5.39 12.41 -4.33
C PHE A 341 -6.82 12.64 -3.83
N VAL A 342 -6.95 13.15 -2.61
CA VAL A 342 -8.23 13.67 -2.12
C VAL A 342 -8.31 15.12 -2.56
N VAL A 343 -9.14 15.41 -3.57
CA VAL A 343 -9.46 16.79 -3.94
C VAL A 343 -10.68 17.21 -3.12
N GLY A 344 -10.46 17.97 -2.06
CA GLY A 344 -11.52 18.64 -1.33
C GLY A 344 -11.87 19.95 -2.04
N ILE A 345 -13.12 20.09 -2.48
CA ILE A 345 -13.69 21.39 -2.87
C ILE A 345 -14.70 21.74 -1.79
N ASP A 346 -14.54 22.92 -1.20
CA ASP A 346 -15.30 23.53 -0.09
C ASP A 346 -16.55 22.76 0.38
N GLY A 347 -16.40 21.99 1.46
CA GLY A 347 -17.51 21.40 2.21
C GLY A 347 -18.01 20.02 1.74
N LEU A 348 -17.55 19.49 0.61
CA LEU A 348 -17.87 18.13 0.15
C LEU A 348 -16.59 17.32 -0.08
N THR A 349 -16.30 16.40 0.84
CA THR A 349 -15.24 15.40 0.65
C THR A 349 -15.73 14.30 -0.29
N CYS A 350 -15.52 14.49 -1.59
CA CYS A 350 -15.65 13.38 -2.55
C CYS A 350 -14.33 12.63 -2.60
N ARG A 351 -14.30 11.41 -2.05
CA ARG A 351 -13.14 10.53 -2.16
C ARG A 351 -13.17 9.87 -3.53
N VAL A 352 -12.68 10.57 -4.55
CA VAL A 352 -12.48 9.98 -5.88
C VAL A 352 -11.20 9.14 -5.80
N SER A 353 -11.33 7.85 -5.49
CA SER A 353 -10.26 6.91 -5.79
C SER A 353 -10.18 6.80 -7.31
N ASN A 354 -9.13 7.37 -7.91
CA ASN A 354 -8.77 7.02 -9.28
C ASN A 354 -8.35 5.54 -9.28
N ALA A 355 -9.32 4.64 -9.45
CA ALA A 355 -9.10 3.26 -9.89
C ALA A 355 -8.81 3.29 -11.40
N VAL A 356 -7.86 4.12 -11.82
CA VAL A 356 -7.44 4.20 -13.22
C VAL A 356 -6.44 3.07 -13.43
N GLY A 357 -6.95 1.90 -13.83
CA GLY A 357 -6.22 0.78 -14.42
C GLY A 357 -4.84 0.53 -13.82
N GLY A 358 -4.81 -0.06 -12.63
CA GLY A 358 -3.56 -0.43 -11.98
C GLY A 358 -2.71 -1.33 -12.90
N LEU A 359 -1.39 -1.14 -12.85
CA LEU A 359 -0.49 -2.16 -13.40
C LEU A 359 -0.46 -3.32 -12.40
N HIS A 360 -1.12 -4.40 -12.75
CA HIS A 360 -1.07 -5.64 -11.99
C HIS A 360 -0.18 -6.64 -12.70
N PHE A 361 0.10 -7.77 -12.06
CA PHE A 361 0.91 -8.80 -12.68
C PHE A 361 0.35 -10.18 -12.40
N GLY A 362 0.58 -11.09 -13.35
CA GLY A 362 0.33 -12.51 -13.19
C GLY A 362 1.61 -13.31 -13.36
N VAL A 363 1.71 -14.44 -12.66
CA VAL A 363 2.79 -15.40 -12.88
C VAL A 363 2.42 -16.25 -14.10
N PRO A 364 3.24 -16.27 -15.18
CA PRO A 364 2.99 -17.06 -16.36
C PRO A 364 2.84 -18.54 -16.03
N VAL A 365 1.96 -19.25 -16.72
CA VAL A 365 1.82 -20.71 -16.57
C VAL A 365 3.11 -21.47 -16.90
N THR A 366 4.00 -20.89 -17.71
CA THR A 366 5.33 -21.46 -18.00
C THR A 366 6.25 -21.52 -16.77
N GLU A 367 6.11 -20.58 -15.83
CA GLU A 367 6.88 -20.58 -14.58
C GLU A 367 6.40 -21.68 -13.63
N LEU A 368 5.15 -22.13 -13.75
CA LEU A 368 4.59 -23.22 -12.94
C LEU A 368 5.28 -24.55 -13.20
N ALA A 369 5.62 -24.84 -14.45
CA ALA A 369 6.28 -26.09 -14.81
C ALA A 369 7.65 -26.18 -14.11
N THR A 370 8.43 -25.10 -14.14
CA THR A 370 9.71 -24.99 -13.44
C THR A 370 9.53 -25.16 -11.94
N PHE A 371 8.53 -24.48 -11.38
CA PHE A 371 8.22 -24.52 -9.95
C PHE A 371 7.83 -25.92 -9.46
N PHE A 372 6.87 -26.57 -10.11
CA PHE A 372 6.41 -27.89 -9.69
C PHE A 372 7.44 -28.99 -9.93
N THR A 373 8.29 -28.81 -10.94
CA THR A 373 9.43 -29.71 -11.14
C THR A 373 10.39 -29.60 -9.96
N ALA A 374 10.73 -28.38 -9.52
CA ALA A 374 11.63 -28.17 -8.38
C ALA A 374 11.06 -28.76 -7.07
N LEU A 375 9.75 -28.63 -6.84
CA LEU A 375 9.10 -29.15 -5.63
C LEU A 375 9.08 -30.68 -5.55
N ARG A 376 8.92 -31.37 -6.69
CA ARG A 376 8.95 -32.85 -6.72
C ARG A 376 10.29 -33.47 -6.32
N PHE A 377 11.37 -32.69 -6.39
CA PHE A 377 12.71 -33.16 -6.05
C PHE A 377 13.16 -32.71 -4.65
N SER A 378 12.29 -32.06 -3.86
CA SER A 378 12.59 -31.77 -2.46
C SER A 378 12.39 -33.05 -1.63
N PRO A 379 13.44 -33.69 -1.07
CA PRO A 379 13.35 -35.00 -0.43
C PRO A 379 12.67 -35.00 0.96
N SER A 380 12.09 -33.88 1.38
CA SER A 380 11.72 -33.62 2.77
C SER A 380 10.32 -33.03 2.93
N PHE A 381 9.35 -33.56 2.18
CA PHE A 381 7.93 -33.43 2.50
C PHE A 381 7.37 -34.78 2.95
#